data_AF-A0A5K1C4K9-F1
#
_entry.id   AF-A0A5K1C4K9-F1
#
_cell.length_a   1.000
_cell.length_b   1.000
_cell.length_c   1.000
_cell.angle_alpha   90.00
_cell.angle_beta   90.00
_cell.angle_gamma   90.00
#
_symmetry.space_group_name_H-M   'P 1'
#
loop_
_entity.id
_entity.type
_entity.pdbx_description
1 polymer ?
#
loop_
_entity_poly.entity_id
_entity_poly.type
_entity_poly.pdbx_seq_one_letter_code
_entity_poly.pdbx_strand_id
1 'polypeptide(L)'
;QLISGSWDKTLKSWDPRGASGPSHTLVGTYPQPERVYSMSLVGHRLVVATAGRHVNVYDLRNMSQPEQRRESSLKYQTRCVRCYPNGT
;
A
#
# COMPACT_ATOMS: atom_id res chain seq x y z
N GLN A 1 -10.80 7.56 -1.53
CA GLN A 1 -10.48 6.18 -1.11
C GLN A 1 -9.48 6.24 0.03
N LEU A 2 -9.66 5.38 1.03
CA LEU A 2 -8.75 5.22 2.16
C LEU A 2 -8.00 3.90 1.98
N ILE A 3 -6.69 3.89 2.19
CA ILE A 3 -5.88 2.67 2.14
C ILE A 3 -5.24 2.47 3.52
N SER A 4 -5.36 1.26 4.06
CA SER A 4 -4.71 0.88 5.32
C SER A 4 -3.76 -0.29 5.08
N GLY A 5 -2.62 -0.29 5.77
CA GLY A 5 -1.67 -1.41 5.79
C GLY A 5 -1.49 -1.90 7.21
N SER A 6 -1.40 -3.22 7.37
CA SER A 6 -1.43 -3.88 8.67
C SER A 6 -0.24 -4.80 8.88
N TRP A 7 0.01 -5.13 10.14
CA TRP A 7 1.02 -6.11 10.57
C TRP A 7 0.56 -7.56 10.40
N ASP A 8 -0.72 -7.77 10.05
CA ASP A 8 -1.25 -9.05 9.59
C ASP A 8 -0.83 -9.41 8.14
N LYS A 9 0.04 -8.58 7.53
CA LYS A 9 0.49 -8.71 6.14
C LYS A 9 -0.63 -8.49 5.11
N THR A 10 -1.56 -7.57 5.39
CA THR A 10 -2.58 -7.15 4.42
C THR A 10 -2.56 -5.65 4.16
N LEU A 11 -2.91 -5.29 2.92
CA LEU A 11 -3.40 -3.97 2.54
C LEU A 11 -4.91 -4.06 2.37
N LYS A 12 -5.63 -3.06 2.86
CA LYS A 12 -7.08 -2.95 2.66
C LYS A 12 -7.41 -1.62 2.01
N SER A 13 -8.28 -1.67 1.02
CA SER A 13 -8.83 -0.50 0.34
C SER A 13 -10.24 -0.27 0.82
N TRP A 14 -10.57 0.98 1.14
CA TRP A 14 -11.86 1.35 1.69
C TRP A 14 -12.45 2.54 0.90
N ASP A 15 -13.74 2.47 0.56
CA ASP A 15 -14.51 3.61 0.09
C ASP A 15 -15.50 4.04 1.18
N PRO A 16 -15.25 5.16 1.89
CA PRO A 16 -16.13 5.63 2.95
C PRO A 16 -17.50 6.11 2.43
N ARG A 17 -17.66 6.27 1.11
CA ARG A 17 -18.92 6.65 0.47
C ARG A 17 -19.74 5.43 0.05
N GLY A 18 -19.23 4.21 0.25
CA GLY A 18 -19.97 2.98 0.05
C GLY A 18 -21.22 2.97 0.95
N ALA A 19 -22.39 2.80 0.34
CA ALA A 19 -23.67 2.93 1.01
C ALA A 19 -23.78 2.00 2.24
N SER A 20 -24.02 2.63 3.40
CA SER A 20 -24.65 2.09 4.61
C SER A 20 -24.10 0.77 5.19
N GLY A 21 -23.03 0.87 5.98
CA GLY A 21 -22.66 -0.14 7.00
C GLY A 21 -21.15 -0.42 7.07
N PRO A 22 -20.60 -0.81 8.26
CA PRO A 22 -19.16 -1.03 8.44
C PRO A 22 -18.58 -2.11 7.51
N SER A 23 -19.40 -3.07 7.07
CA SER A 23 -19.01 -4.12 6.11
C SER A 23 -18.89 -3.62 4.66
N HIS A 24 -19.66 -2.60 4.27
CA HIS A 24 -19.79 -2.13 2.87
C HIS A 24 -18.77 -1.06 2.50
N THR A 25 -17.88 -0.69 3.42
CA THR A 25 -16.79 0.26 3.15
C THR A 25 -15.54 -0.42 2.63
N LEU A 26 -15.34 -1.72 2.89
CA LEU A 26 -14.17 -2.48 2.45
C LEU A 26 -14.32 -2.87 0.96
N VAL A 27 -13.46 -2.32 0.13
CA VAL A 27 -13.43 -2.57 -1.33
C VAL A 27 -12.59 -3.79 -1.67
N GLY A 28 -11.52 -4.04 -0.91
CA GLY A 28 -10.62 -5.16 -1.20
C GLY A 28 -9.57 -5.38 -0.13
N THR A 29 -9.11 -6.63 -0.04
CA THR A 29 -7.98 -7.05 0.80
C THR A 29 -6.91 -7.67 -0.08
N TYR A 30 -5.68 -7.16 0.03
CA TYR A 30 -4.55 -7.55 -0.79
C TYR A 30 -3.42 -8.09 0.10
N PRO A 31 -3.05 -9.37 -0.05
CA PRO A 31 -1.98 -9.95 0.75
C PRO A 31 -0.64 -9.30 0.41
N GLN A 32 0.19 -9.15 1.43
CA GLN A 32 1.56 -8.63 1.32
C GLN A 32 2.55 -9.74 1.67
N PRO A 33 3.76 -9.69 1.09
CA PRO A 33 4.80 -10.66 1.41
C PRO A 33 5.25 -10.57 2.87
N GLU A 34 5.19 -9.36 3.45
CA GLU A 34 5.57 -9.10 4.83
C GLU A 34 4.75 -7.95 5.43
N ARG A 35 4.91 -7.75 6.75
CA ARG A 35 4.19 -6.71 7.51
C ARG A 35 4.42 -5.33 6.89
N VAL A 36 3.38 -4.51 6.81
CA VAL A 36 3.47 -3.16 6.24
C VAL A 36 3.93 -2.18 7.34
N TYR A 37 4.98 -1.41 7.06
CA TYR A 37 5.53 -0.42 8.00
C TYR A 37 5.29 1.03 7.57
N SER A 38 5.30 1.29 6.28
CA SER A 38 5.08 2.64 5.77
C SER A 38 4.47 2.60 4.38
N MET A 39 3.66 3.60 4.06
CA MET A 39 3.03 3.74 2.76
C MET A 39 2.95 5.21 2.36
N SER A 40 2.91 5.43 1.05
CA SER A 40 2.65 6.75 0.48
C SER A 40 1.80 6.61 -0.78
N LEU A 41 0.89 7.55 -0.99
CA LEU A 41 -0.01 7.60 -2.14
C LEU A 41 0.16 8.93 -2.87
N VAL A 42 0.34 8.90 -4.19
CA VAL A 42 0.26 10.08 -5.07
C VAL A 42 -0.52 9.69 -6.32
N GLY A 43 -1.59 10.44 -6.62
CA GLY A 43 -2.52 10.10 -7.69
C GLY A 43 -3.09 8.69 -7.49
N HIS A 44 -2.81 7.79 -8.44
CA HIS A 44 -3.20 6.38 -8.37
C HIS A 44 -2.06 5.44 -7.95
N ARG A 45 -0.85 5.95 -7.68
CA ARG A 45 0.30 5.12 -7.33
C ARG A 45 0.48 5.03 -5.83
N LEU A 46 0.37 3.82 -5.31
CA LEU A 46 0.61 3.48 -3.91
C LEU A 46 1.97 2.81 -3.77
N VAL A 47 2.84 3.37 -2.94
CA VAL A 47 4.13 2.79 -2.56
C VAL A 47 4.02 2.21 -1.16
N VAL A 48 4.45 0.96 -0.98
CA VAL A 48 4.30 0.19 0.26
C VAL A 48 5.65 -0.40 0.65
N ALA A 49 6.14 0.00 1.82
CA ALA A 49 7.34 -0.57 2.43
C ALA A 49 6.98 -1.65 3.45
N THR A 50 7.61 -2.81 3.29
CA THR A 50 7.36 -3.99 4.12
C THR A 50 8.55 -4.35 5.00
N ALA A 51 8.32 -5.16 6.05
CA ALA A 51 9.36 -5.64 6.96
C ALA A 51 10.47 -6.45 6.26
N GLY A 52 10.17 -7.09 5.14
CA GLY A 52 11.14 -7.82 4.32
C GLY A 52 12.07 -6.94 3.49
N ARG A 53 12.19 -5.64 3.80
CA ARG A 53 12.92 -4.62 3.02
C ARG A 53 12.43 -4.46 1.58
N HIS A 54 11.27 -5.01 1.23
CA HIS A 54 10.69 -4.81 -0.09
C HIS A 54 9.85 -3.54 -0.12
N VAL A 55 9.98 -2.79 -1.22
CA VAL A 55 9.14 -1.67 -1.61
C VAL A 55 8.31 -2.12 -2.81
N ASN A 56 7.01 -2.27 -2.59
CA ASN A 56 6.04 -2.62 -3.62
C ASN A 56 5.34 -1.36 -4.11
N VAL A 57 5.20 -1.21 -5.43
CA VAL A 57 4.47 -0.12 -6.05
C VAL A 57 3.24 -0.70 -6.73
N TYR A 58 2.07 -0.14 -6.43
CA TYR A 58 0.79 -0.57 -6.98
C TYR A 58 0.09 0.59 -7.68
N ASP A 59 -0.68 0.26 -8.72
CA ASP A 59 -1.73 1.13 -9.26
C ASP A 59 -3.06 0.81 -8.55
N LEU A 60 -3.67 1.80 -7.91
CA LEU A 60 -4.97 1.65 -7.24
C LEU A 60 -6.09 1.20 -8.18
N ARG A 61 -5.95 1.44 -9.49
CA ARG A 61 -6.91 0.97 -10.50
C ARG A 61 -6.75 -0.53 -10.79
N ASN A 62 -5.59 -1.10 -10.52
CA ASN A 62 -5.30 -2.52 -10.67
C ASN A 62 -4.39 -3.01 -9.52
N MET A 63 -5.01 -3.30 -8.38
CA MET A 63 -4.32 -3.78 -7.17
C MET A 63 -4.09 -5.31 -7.16
N SER A 64 -4.37 -6.01 -8.25
CA SER A 64 -4.20 -7.48 -8.31
C SER A 64 -2.75 -7.91 -8.09
N GLN A 65 -1.80 -7.12 -8.59
CA GLN A 65 -0.37 -7.34 -8.46
C GLN A 65 0.39 -6.01 -8.43
N PRO A 66 1.56 -5.95 -7.78
CA PRO A 66 2.38 -4.75 -7.81
C PRO A 66 2.90 -4.50 -9.22
N GLU A 67 2.82 -3.26 -9.70
CA GLU A 67 3.48 -2.81 -10.92
C GLU A 67 4.99 -3.00 -10.82
N GLN A 68 5.54 -2.78 -9.63
CA GLN A 68 6.96 -2.92 -9.37
C GLN A 68 7.21 -3.48 -7.98
N ARG A 69 8.21 -4.36 -7.89
CA ARG A 69 8.72 -4.89 -6.64
C ARG A 69 10.21 -4.65 -6.60
N ARG A 70 10.65 -3.87 -5.62
CA ARG A 70 12.05 -3.49 -5.45
C ARG A 70 12.51 -3.88 -4.06
N GLU A 71 13.75 -4.30 -3.93
CA GLU A 71 14.40 -4.37 -2.63
C GLU A 71 14.96 -2.99 -2.27
N SER A 72 14.80 -2.59 -1.01
CA SER A 72 15.40 -1.37 -0.47
C SER A 72 16.91 -1.52 -0.48
N SER A 73 17.62 -0.48 -0.95
CA SER A 73 19.08 -0.37 -0.84
C SER A 73 19.56 -0.20 0.60
N LEU A 74 18.65 0.09 1.54
CA LEU A 74 18.97 0.17 2.95
C LEU A 74 19.25 -1.23 3.52
N LYS A 75 20.30 -1.33 4.32
CA LYS A 75 20.67 -2.54 5.06
C LYS A 75 19.59 -2.99 6.04
N TYR A 76 18.82 -2.04 6.57
CA TYR A 76 17.79 -2.26 7.58
C TYR A 76 16.39 -1.95 7.04
N GLN A 77 15.38 -2.22 7.86
CA GLN A 77 13.98 -2.04 7.53
C GLN A 77 13.66 -0.57 7.22
N THR A 78 13.00 -0.34 6.08
CA THR A 78 12.51 0.98 5.70
C THR A 78 11.43 1.45 6.68
N ARG A 79 11.70 2.54 7.40
CA ARG A 79 10.78 3.12 8.39
C ARG A 79 9.79 4.10 7.79
N CYS A 80 10.17 4.78 6.71
CA CYS A 80 9.34 5.78 6.05
C CYS A 80 9.55 5.73 4.53
N VAL A 81 8.46 5.83 3.77
CA VAL A 81 8.48 6.10 2.33
C VAL A 81 7.57 7.28 2.03
N ARG A 82 7.98 8.12 1.08
CA ARG A 82 7.17 9.20 0.53
C ARG A 82 7.31 9.24 -0.98
N CYS A 83 6.17 9.34 -1.66
CA CYS A 83 6.14 9.63 -3.08
C CYS A 83 6.44 11.11 -3.27
N TYR A 84 7.26 11.43 -4.28
CA TYR A 84 7.43 12.81 -4.67
C TYR A 84 6.12 13.30 -5.34
N PRO A 85 5.51 14.40 -4.89
CA PRO A 85 4.19 14.82 -5.38
C PRO A 85 4.16 15.10 -6.89
N ASN A 86 5.29 15.52 -7.44
CA ASN A 86 5.40 16.03 -8.82
C ASN A 86 6.14 15.07 -9.76
N GLY A 87 6.67 13.95 -9.26
CA GLY A 87 7.41 12.97 -10.06
C GLY A 87 8.75 13.44 -10.65
N THR A 88 9.16 14.68 -10.38
CA THR A 88 10.47 15.28 -10.70
C THR A 88 11.41 15.22 -9.51
#